data_AF-A0A2W4JZW1-F1
#
_entry.id   AF-A0A2W4JZW1-F1
#
_cell.length_a   1.000
_cell.length_b   1.000
_cell.length_c   1.000
_cell.angle_alpha   90.00
_cell.angle_beta   90.00
_cell.angle_gamma   90.00
#
_symmetry.space_group_name_H-M   'P 1'
#
loop_
_entity.id
_entity.type
_entity.pdbx_description
1 polymer ?
#
loop_
_entity_poly.entity_id
_entity_poly.type
_entity_poly.pdbx_seq_one_letter_code
_entity_poly.pdbx_strand_id
1 'polypeptide(L)'
;MLGAFPNPILGMSLVMGVLTAAMSVLSYIKKNTGCEPELIRKAVHVLMGCVTLSFPYLFEESWPVAVLSIATAVTLSFVGKLKMLNSWGCVLKADGRQSYGHICFPLAIGILFTLTFEQPLYFCIPVLILTLADAVSAMVGIKYGAHKYATVDGAKSTEGSLAFFTFALLGTLIPLDLFTTMPADKTLFISLIMGILAMLFEGIAWRGFDNLAIPLGALLVLHTHVDVPTETLAIRLIVLAIILSFTIAWRHKTTLTGSAILGVALFAYGSFVVGGLQWMTMPLIVFSCYRWCMPMRFQSIENRHSMYAVLSVASTGLIWICSQLFFSREFIFPYTLAFAVHAAIIMVAHVHSRGFKSSRLIVLTSGIIKSWLLLFIPFVILAGFTRQAMLLSVAAPLCIALPVLAFYLSQQDPTRSLTGKTRWFKQALFAILGSLIGSVPAAFIH
;
A
#
# COMPACT_ATOMS: atom_id res chain seq x y z
N MET A 1 0.61 12.29 -36.32
CA MET A 1 1.48 12.45 -35.15
C MET A 1 1.44 13.92 -34.78
N LEU A 2 0.80 14.30 -33.68
CA LEU A 2 0.96 15.65 -33.13
C LEU A 2 2.41 15.73 -32.65
N GLY A 3 3.23 16.54 -33.31
CA GLY A 3 4.62 16.74 -32.89
C GLY A 3 4.65 17.32 -31.48
N ALA A 4 5.58 16.86 -30.66
CA ALA A 4 5.79 17.42 -29.33
C ALA A 4 6.08 18.92 -29.46
N PHE A 5 5.65 19.71 -28.47
CA PHE A 5 5.89 21.15 -28.53
C PHE A 5 7.37 21.42 -28.32
N PRO A 6 8.06 22.12 -29.26
CA PRO A 6 9.46 22.50 -29.05
C PRO A 6 9.63 23.52 -27.91
N ASN A 7 8.52 24.13 -27.44
CA ASN A 7 8.52 25.00 -26.27
C ASN A 7 7.67 24.41 -25.14
N PRO A 8 8.29 23.94 -24.03
CA PRO A 8 7.56 23.31 -22.91
C PRO A 8 6.58 24.27 -22.22
N ILE A 9 6.81 25.60 -22.29
CA ILE A 9 5.93 26.60 -21.70
C ILE A 9 4.58 26.64 -22.43
N LEU A 10 4.58 26.51 -23.76
CA LEU A 10 3.33 26.43 -24.54
C LEU A 10 2.54 25.18 -24.19
N GLY A 11 3.22 24.02 -24.07
CA GLY A 11 2.58 22.77 -23.64
C GLY A 11 1.95 22.90 -22.25
N MET A 12 2.68 23.45 -21.27
CA MET A 12 2.15 23.69 -19.92
C MET A 12 0.96 24.66 -19.93
N SER A 13 1.02 25.74 -20.71
CA SER A 13 -0.05 26.73 -20.82
C SER A 13 -1.32 26.13 -21.41
N LEU A 14 -1.17 25.30 -22.45
CA LEU A 14 -2.26 24.57 -23.08
C LEU A 14 -2.94 23.62 -22.08
N VAL A 15 -2.16 22.81 -21.37
CA VAL A 15 -2.70 21.88 -20.36
C VAL A 15 -3.44 22.62 -19.26
N MET A 16 -2.85 23.69 -18.72
CA MET A 16 -3.50 24.53 -17.71
C MET A 16 -4.80 25.15 -18.22
N GLY A 17 -4.81 25.64 -19.46
CA GLY A 17 -6.00 26.19 -20.11
C GLY A 17 -7.12 25.15 -20.23
N VAL A 18 -6.79 23.96 -20.74
CA VAL A 18 -7.75 22.84 -20.90
C VAL A 18 -8.32 22.39 -19.55
N LEU A 19 -7.47 22.17 -18.55
CA LEU A 19 -7.91 21.74 -17.22
C LEU A 19 -8.78 22.80 -16.54
N THR A 20 -8.42 24.08 -16.64
CA THR A 20 -9.18 25.19 -16.06
C THR A 20 -10.54 25.34 -16.74
N ALA A 21 -10.59 25.23 -18.07
CA ALA A 21 -11.82 25.27 -18.84
C ALA A 21 -12.74 24.10 -18.47
N ALA A 22 -12.21 22.88 -18.43
CA ALA A 22 -12.94 21.69 -18.04
C ALA A 22 -13.53 21.79 -16.62
N MET A 23 -12.71 22.23 -15.65
CA MET A 23 -13.15 22.45 -14.27
C MET A 23 -14.26 23.50 -14.18
N SER A 24 -14.18 24.56 -14.98
CA SER A 24 -15.18 25.63 -15.01
C SER A 24 -16.50 25.14 -15.61
N VAL A 25 -16.45 24.39 -16.72
CA VAL A 25 -17.62 23.79 -17.37
C VAL A 25 -18.31 22.81 -16.43
N LEU A 26 -17.57 21.88 -15.80
CA LEU A 26 -18.14 20.90 -14.88
C LEU A 26 -18.69 21.55 -13.59
N SER A 27 -18.06 22.63 -13.12
CA SER A 27 -18.59 23.43 -12.01
C SER A 27 -19.90 24.12 -12.37
N TYR A 28 -20.01 24.64 -13.59
CA TYR A 28 -21.25 25.24 -14.11
C TYR A 28 -22.36 24.19 -14.24
N ILE A 29 -22.05 23.03 -14.84
CA ILE A 29 -23.00 21.91 -14.96
C ILE A 29 -23.50 21.48 -13.58
N LYS A 30 -22.61 21.26 -12.60
CA LYS A 30 -23.02 20.83 -11.26
C LYS A 30 -23.97 21.82 -10.61
N LYS A 31 -23.69 23.13 -10.71
CA LYS A 31 -24.53 24.18 -10.12
C LYS A 31 -25.92 24.26 -10.74
N ASN A 32 -26.06 23.88 -12.02
CA ASN A 32 -27.29 24.10 -12.77
C ASN A 32 -28.13 22.85 -13.03
N THR A 33 -27.57 21.64 -12.87
CA THR A 33 -28.24 20.39 -13.26
C THR A 33 -28.58 19.46 -12.09
N GLY A 34 -28.15 19.79 -10.86
CA GLY A 34 -28.41 18.95 -9.69
C GLY A 34 -27.79 17.54 -9.76
N CYS A 35 -26.85 17.31 -10.69
CA CYS A 35 -26.20 16.02 -10.88
C CYS A 35 -25.58 15.50 -9.57
N GLU A 36 -25.58 14.17 -9.43
CA GLU A 36 -24.97 13.51 -8.28
C GLU A 36 -23.51 13.96 -8.14
N PRO A 37 -23.08 14.44 -6.95
CA PRO A 37 -21.72 14.93 -6.73
C PRO A 37 -20.62 13.93 -7.13
N GLU A 38 -20.89 12.64 -6.95
CA GLU A 38 -19.96 11.57 -7.27
C GLU A 38 -19.73 11.43 -8.78
N LEU A 39 -20.80 11.55 -9.58
CA LEU A 39 -20.72 11.51 -11.04
C LEU A 39 -19.84 12.66 -11.58
N ILE A 40 -20.07 13.88 -11.10
CA ILE A 40 -19.28 15.06 -11.49
C ILE A 40 -17.81 14.87 -11.12
N ARG A 41 -17.52 14.34 -9.92
CA ARG A 41 -16.16 14.07 -9.46
C ARG A 41 -15.45 13.05 -10.35
N LYS A 42 -16.13 11.96 -10.71
CA LYS A 42 -15.57 10.94 -11.62
C LYS A 42 -15.41 11.45 -13.04
N ALA A 43 -16.29 12.33 -13.52
CA ALA A 43 -16.12 13.00 -14.81
C ALA A 43 -14.86 13.88 -14.85
N VAL A 44 -14.59 14.67 -13.80
CA VAL A 44 -13.32 15.41 -13.66
C VAL A 44 -12.14 14.46 -13.65
N HIS A 45 -12.21 13.39 -12.86
CA HIS A 45 -11.14 12.40 -12.78
C HIS A 45 -10.80 11.77 -14.13
N VAL A 46 -11.82 11.34 -14.89
CA VAL A 46 -11.65 10.78 -16.24
C VAL A 46 -11.05 11.81 -17.20
N LEU A 47 -11.54 13.05 -17.17
CA LEU A 47 -11.03 14.11 -18.04
C LEU A 47 -9.57 14.44 -17.74
N MET A 48 -9.22 14.61 -16.46
CA MET A 48 -7.83 14.83 -16.04
C MET A 48 -6.94 13.67 -16.47
N GLY A 49 -7.39 12.44 -16.25
CA GLY A 49 -6.70 11.23 -16.69
C GLY A 49 -6.43 11.21 -18.20
N CYS A 50 -7.45 11.49 -19.02
CA CYS A 50 -7.31 11.55 -20.48
C CYS A 50 -6.31 12.64 -20.92
N VAL A 51 -6.34 13.82 -20.30
CA VAL A 51 -5.34 14.87 -20.57
C VAL A 51 -3.94 14.38 -20.20
N THR A 52 -3.77 13.76 -19.04
CA THR A 52 -2.45 13.26 -18.61
C THR A 52 -1.91 12.13 -19.48
N LEU A 53 -2.76 11.26 -20.04
CA LEU A 53 -2.35 10.21 -20.99
C LEU A 53 -1.69 10.76 -22.26
N SER A 54 -1.94 12.03 -22.61
CA SER A 54 -1.27 12.69 -23.74
C SER A 54 0.16 13.17 -23.43
N PHE A 55 0.58 13.21 -22.16
CA PHE A 55 1.84 13.82 -21.75
C PHE A 55 3.10 13.24 -22.41
N PRO A 56 3.25 11.90 -22.56
CA PRO A 56 4.43 11.33 -23.22
C PRO A 56 4.60 11.79 -24.68
N TYR A 57 3.54 12.30 -25.30
CA TYR A 57 3.56 12.80 -26.67
C TYR A 57 3.60 14.32 -26.75
N LEU A 58 3.35 15.00 -25.62
CA LEU A 58 3.24 16.44 -25.53
C LEU A 58 4.56 17.10 -25.11
N PHE A 59 5.32 16.42 -24.24
CA PHE A 59 6.54 16.94 -23.63
C PHE A 59 7.76 16.11 -24.01
N GLU A 60 8.82 16.78 -24.47
CA GLU A 60 10.14 16.19 -24.76
C GLU A 60 11.07 16.16 -23.54
N GLU A 61 10.64 16.70 -22.41
CA GLU A 61 11.39 16.71 -21.16
C GLU A 61 10.47 16.38 -19.98
N SER A 62 11.02 15.84 -18.88
CA SER A 62 10.25 15.42 -17.71
C SER A 62 9.90 16.56 -16.74
N TRP A 63 10.74 17.60 -16.66
CA TRP A 63 10.57 18.71 -15.71
C TRP A 63 9.26 19.50 -15.85
N PRO A 64 8.68 19.75 -17.05
CA PRO A 64 7.45 20.53 -17.19
C PRO A 64 6.28 19.86 -16.47
N VAL A 65 6.18 18.54 -16.57
CA VAL A 65 5.14 17.76 -15.89
C VAL A 65 5.35 17.75 -14.39
N ALA A 66 6.60 17.69 -13.91
CA ALA A 66 6.89 17.79 -12.48
C ALA A 66 6.47 19.16 -11.91
N VAL A 67 6.82 20.25 -12.59
CA VAL A 67 6.43 21.61 -12.19
C VAL A 67 4.90 21.77 -12.22
N LEU A 68 4.25 21.34 -13.30
CA LEU A 68 2.79 21.38 -13.44
C LEU A 68 2.09 20.59 -12.33
N SER A 69 2.60 19.41 -12.01
CA SER A 69 2.07 18.53 -10.96
C SER A 69 2.17 19.16 -9.58
N ILE A 70 3.34 19.71 -9.23
CA ILE A 70 3.56 20.41 -7.96
C ILE A 70 2.67 21.65 -7.87
N ALA A 71 2.66 22.50 -8.90
CA ALA A 71 1.86 23.71 -8.94
C ALA A 71 0.36 23.41 -8.80
N THR A 72 -0.12 22.36 -9.47
CA THR A 72 -1.51 21.90 -9.39
C THR A 72 -1.82 21.36 -7.99
N ALA A 73 -0.97 20.50 -7.41
CA ALA A 73 -1.15 19.98 -6.06
C ALA A 73 -1.23 21.09 -5.00
N VAL A 74 -0.34 22.10 -5.11
CA VAL A 74 -0.33 23.29 -4.25
C VAL A 74 -1.62 24.07 -4.43
N THR A 75 -2.01 24.39 -5.67
CA THR A 75 -3.24 25.15 -5.96
C THR A 75 -4.48 24.45 -5.39
N LEU A 76 -4.59 23.13 -5.60
CA LEU A 76 -5.71 22.33 -5.12
C LEU A 76 -5.74 22.23 -3.59
N SER A 77 -4.59 22.32 -2.91
CA SER A 77 -4.52 22.37 -1.43
C SER A 77 -5.15 23.63 -0.82
N PHE A 78 -5.33 24.69 -1.61
CA PHE A 78 -5.99 25.93 -1.22
C PHE A 78 -7.48 26.00 -1.62
N VAL A 79 -8.02 24.97 -2.29
CA VAL A 79 -9.44 24.90 -2.66
C VAL A 79 -10.33 24.87 -1.41
N GLY A 80 -11.24 25.84 -1.31
CA GLY A 80 -12.10 26.03 -0.14
C GLY A 80 -11.46 26.86 0.99
N LYS A 81 -10.22 27.35 0.82
CA LYS A 81 -9.61 28.36 1.69
C LYS A 81 -9.62 29.74 1.02
N LEU A 82 -9.45 29.78 -0.30
CA LEU A 82 -9.46 31.01 -1.09
C LEU A 82 -10.82 31.20 -1.77
N LYS A 83 -11.40 32.39 -1.64
CA LYS A 83 -12.72 32.74 -2.23
C LYS A 83 -12.78 32.47 -3.74
N MET A 84 -11.70 32.76 -4.47
CA MET A 84 -11.62 32.53 -5.92
C MET A 84 -11.76 31.05 -6.32
N LEU A 85 -11.30 30.13 -5.47
CA LEU A 85 -11.32 28.69 -5.73
C LEU A 85 -12.53 27.97 -5.13
N ASN A 86 -13.40 28.68 -4.39
CA ASN A 86 -14.59 28.09 -3.77
C ASN A 86 -15.57 27.52 -4.80
N SER A 87 -15.63 28.13 -6.00
CA SER A 87 -16.44 27.59 -7.11
C SER A 87 -16.05 26.17 -7.52
N TRP A 88 -14.78 25.80 -7.41
CA TRP A 88 -14.31 24.44 -7.70
C TRP A 88 -14.44 23.50 -6.51
N GLY A 89 -14.59 24.06 -5.30
CA GLY A 89 -14.82 23.28 -4.08
C GLY A 89 -16.06 22.39 -4.19
N CYS A 90 -17.11 22.84 -4.88
CA CYS A 90 -18.30 22.03 -5.11
C CYS A 90 -18.01 20.80 -5.99
N VAL A 91 -17.02 20.84 -6.87
CA VAL A 91 -16.68 19.72 -7.77
C VAL A 91 -15.68 18.76 -7.12
N LEU A 92 -14.76 19.29 -6.32
CA LEU A 92 -13.63 18.55 -5.76
C LEU A 92 -13.87 17.97 -4.36
N LYS A 93 -14.81 18.56 -3.59
CA LYS A 93 -15.16 18.07 -2.26
C LYS A 93 -16.44 17.26 -2.34
N ALA A 94 -16.37 16.02 -1.87
CA ALA A 94 -17.56 15.23 -1.57
C ALA A 94 -18.13 15.72 -0.23
N ASP A 95 -19.46 15.80 -0.14
CA ASP A 95 -20.14 16.29 1.05
C ASP A 95 -19.79 15.40 2.26
N GLY A 96 -19.34 16.04 3.35
CA GLY A 96 -19.11 15.39 4.65
C GLY A 96 -17.82 14.57 4.83
N ARG A 97 -16.93 14.45 3.84
CA ARG A 97 -15.67 13.66 3.97
C ARG A 97 -14.43 14.44 3.52
N GLN A 98 -13.38 14.44 4.36
CA GLN A 98 -12.06 14.91 3.95
C GLN A 98 -11.38 13.85 3.07
N SER A 99 -11.25 14.13 1.78
CA SER A 99 -10.46 13.34 0.82
C SER A 99 -9.30 14.17 0.32
N TYR A 100 -8.12 13.56 0.22
CA TYR A 100 -6.89 14.15 -0.33
C TYR A 100 -6.66 13.72 -1.78
N GLY A 101 -7.62 13.04 -2.42
CA GLY A 101 -7.45 12.47 -3.75
C GLY A 101 -7.11 13.50 -4.83
N HIS A 102 -7.63 14.72 -4.71
CA HIS A 102 -7.32 15.82 -5.63
C HIS A 102 -5.86 16.32 -5.52
N ILE A 103 -5.18 16.10 -4.39
CA ILE A 103 -3.75 16.39 -4.22
C ILE A 103 -2.92 15.15 -4.59
N CYS A 104 -3.40 13.96 -4.23
CA CYS A 104 -2.71 12.69 -4.50
C CYS A 104 -2.55 12.43 -6.00
N PHE A 105 -3.58 12.73 -6.81
CA PHE A 105 -3.57 12.53 -8.25
C PHE A 105 -2.42 13.28 -8.96
N PRO A 106 -2.30 14.62 -8.90
CA PRO A 106 -1.23 15.32 -9.60
C PRO A 106 0.16 14.91 -9.10
N LEU A 107 0.32 14.66 -7.80
CA LEU A 107 1.59 14.15 -7.27
C LEU A 107 1.96 12.79 -7.85
N ALA A 108 1.00 11.86 -7.98
CA ALA A 108 1.22 10.58 -8.62
C ALA A 108 1.67 10.76 -10.07
N ILE A 109 0.96 11.60 -10.85
CA ILE A 109 1.31 11.87 -12.26
C ILE A 109 2.74 12.43 -12.39
N GLY A 110 3.11 13.41 -11.56
CA GLY A 110 4.45 13.99 -11.58
C GLY A 110 5.53 12.95 -11.25
N ILE A 111 5.31 12.12 -10.23
CA ILE A 111 6.24 11.04 -9.85
C ILE A 111 6.36 10.01 -10.98
N LEU A 112 5.22 9.50 -11.48
CA LEU A 112 5.21 8.49 -12.54
C LEU A 112 5.89 8.99 -13.80
N PHE A 113 5.50 10.18 -14.30
CA PHE A 113 6.08 10.72 -15.53
C PHE A 113 7.58 10.93 -15.41
N THR A 114 8.05 11.42 -14.26
CA THR A 114 9.49 11.61 -14.03
C THR A 114 10.25 10.28 -14.02
N LEU A 115 9.69 9.23 -13.40
CA LEU A 115 10.32 7.91 -13.30
C LEU A 115 10.26 7.11 -14.62
N THR A 116 9.29 7.38 -15.48
CA THR A 116 8.97 6.58 -16.67
C THR A 116 9.02 7.38 -17.95
N PHE A 117 9.71 8.52 -17.95
CA PHE A 117 9.78 9.46 -19.06
C PHE A 117 10.17 8.77 -20.38
N GLU A 118 11.20 7.92 -20.33
CA GLU A 118 11.70 7.15 -21.49
C GLU A 118 10.85 5.90 -21.83
N GLN A 119 9.84 5.59 -21.02
CA GLN A 119 9.02 4.38 -21.13
C GLN A 119 7.53 4.73 -21.11
N PRO A 120 6.97 5.28 -22.21
CA PRO A 120 5.59 5.76 -22.25
C PRO A 120 4.56 4.73 -21.78
N LEU A 121 4.79 3.45 -22.06
CA LEU A 121 3.88 2.37 -21.66
C LEU A 121 3.80 2.20 -20.13
N TYR A 122 4.92 2.39 -19.43
CA TYR A 122 5.01 2.32 -17.96
C TYR A 122 4.35 3.54 -17.30
N PHE A 123 4.17 4.64 -18.03
CA PHE A 123 3.34 5.77 -17.61
C PHE A 123 1.85 5.53 -17.94
N CYS A 124 1.55 5.17 -19.19
CA CYS A 124 0.18 5.10 -19.70
C CYS A 124 -0.65 4.01 -19.03
N ILE A 125 -0.11 2.80 -18.78
CA ILE A 125 -0.87 1.71 -18.16
C ILE A 125 -1.35 2.10 -16.74
N PRO A 126 -0.48 2.52 -15.80
CA PRO A 126 -0.94 2.95 -14.47
C PRO A 126 -1.95 4.10 -14.49
N VAL A 127 -1.76 5.08 -15.39
CA VAL A 127 -2.69 6.22 -15.52
C VAL A 127 -4.03 5.75 -16.09
N LEU A 128 -4.04 4.83 -17.05
CA LEU A 128 -5.25 4.25 -17.63
C LEU A 128 -6.05 3.47 -16.59
N ILE A 129 -5.38 2.64 -15.77
CA ILE A 129 -6.00 1.93 -14.65
C ILE A 129 -6.62 2.93 -13.68
N LEU A 130 -5.85 3.93 -13.24
CA LEU A 130 -6.36 4.95 -12.32
C LEU A 130 -7.56 5.70 -12.91
N THR A 131 -7.55 5.99 -14.21
CA THR A 131 -8.58 6.81 -14.87
C THR A 131 -9.86 6.02 -15.07
N LEU A 132 -9.77 4.83 -15.67
CA LEU A 132 -10.93 4.05 -16.10
C LEU A 132 -11.43 3.11 -15.01
N ALA A 133 -10.55 2.34 -14.38
CA ALA A 133 -10.98 1.35 -13.40
C ALA A 133 -11.63 2.01 -12.18
N ASP A 134 -11.08 3.11 -11.69
CA ASP A 134 -11.63 3.88 -10.56
C ASP A 134 -12.97 4.56 -10.89
N ALA A 135 -13.14 5.05 -12.12
CA ALA A 135 -14.39 5.67 -12.54
C ALA A 135 -15.50 4.63 -12.73
N VAL A 136 -15.20 3.54 -13.44
CA VAL A 136 -16.19 2.51 -13.73
C VAL A 136 -16.57 1.74 -12.47
N SER A 137 -15.61 1.42 -11.58
CA SER A 137 -15.91 0.73 -10.32
C SER A 137 -16.89 1.51 -9.45
N ALA A 138 -16.73 2.83 -9.37
CA ALA A 138 -17.62 3.70 -8.61
C ALA A 138 -19.01 3.75 -9.24
N MET A 139 -19.11 3.93 -10.55
CA MET A 139 -20.39 3.95 -11.27
C MET A 139 -21.15 2.63 -11.14
N VAL A 140 -20.45 1.50 -11.30
CA VAL A 140 -21.02 0.16 -11.11
C VAL A 140 -21.44 -0.03 -9.65
N GLY A 141 -20.63 0.40 -8.70
CA GLY A 141 -20.94 0.27 -7.28
C GLY A 141 -22.15 1.09 -6.81
N ILE A 142 -22.38 2.26 -7.41
CA ILE A 142 -23.57 3.09 -7.14
C ILE A 142 -24.82 2.44 -7.73
N LYS A 143 -24.75 2.01 -9.00
CA LYS A 143 -25.93 1.55 -9.75
C LYS A 143 -26.31 0.09 -9.50
N TYR A 144 -25.31 -0.78 -9.32
CA TYR A 144 -25.47 -2.24 -9.25
C TYR A 144 -24.92 -2.87 -7.97
N GLY A 145 -24.41 -2.07 -7.03
CA GLY A 145 -23.79 -2.59 -5.80
C GLY A 145 -24.80 -3.22 -4.83
N ALA A 146 -25.11 -4.49 -5.04
CA ALA A 146 -26.00 -5.26 -4.16
C ALA A 146 -25.23 -5.79 -2.93
N HIS A 147 -23.99 -6.24 -3.12
CA HIS A 147 -23.19 -6.84 -2.05
C HIS A 147 -22.18 -5.85 -1.49
N LYS A 148 -22.61 -5.09 -0.48
CA LYS A 148 -21.78 -4.07 0.17
C LYS A 148 -20.97 -4.63 1.34
N TYR A 149 -19.73 -4.18 1.46
CA TYR A 149 -18.84 -4.47 2.60
C TYR A 149 -18.27 -3.18 3.20
N ALA A 150 -18.00 -3.20 4.50
CA ALA A 150 -17.49 -2.05 5.22
C ALA A 150 -15.98 -1.85 5.01
N THR A 151 -15.60 -0.59 4.81
CA THR A 151 -14.22 -0.09 4.71
C THR A 151 -14.03 1.08 5.67
N VAL A 152 -12.79 1.58 5.77
CA VAL A 152 -12.44 2.67 6.70
C VAL A 152 -13.25 3.96 6.42
N ASP A 153 -13.60 4.23 5.17
CA ASP A 153 -14.32 5.45 4.77
C ASP A 153 -15.78 5.24 4.36
N GLY A 154 -16.35 4.05 4.57
CA GLY A 154 -17.73 3.76 4.23
C GLY A 154 -17.93 2.37 3.63
N ALA A 155 -18.91 2.22 2.76
CA ALA A 155 -19.20 0.94 2.11
C ALA A 155 -18.64 0.91 0.68
N LYS A 156 -18.02 -0.21 0.31
CA LYS A 156 -17.70 -0.58 -1.08
C LYS A 156 -18.56 -1.76 -1.49
N SER A 157 -18.60 -2.09 -2.78
CA SER A 157 -19.40 -3.20 -3.31
C SER A 157 -18.52 -4.20 -4.03
N THR A 158 -18.87 -5.48 -3.96
CA THR A 158 -18.13 -6.53 -4.68
C THR A 158 -18.23 -6.35 -6.20
N GLU A 159 -19.36 -5.84 -6.69
CA GLU A 159 -19.62 -5.53 -8.08
C GLU A 159 -18.70 -4.42 -8.57
N GLY A 160 -18.52 -3.37 -7.77
CA GLY A 160 -17.55 -2.31 -8.01
C GLY A 160 -16.11 -2.85 -8.04
N SER A 161 -15.73 -3.72 -7.11
CA SER A 161 -14.39 -4.33 -7.09
C SER A 161 -14.14 -5.23 -8.32
N LEU A 162 -15.15 -6.00 -8.76
CA LEU A 162 -15.05 -6.83 -9.96
C LEU A 162 -14.92 -5.97 -11.23
N ALA A 163 -15.66 -4.86 -11.30
CA ALA A 163 -15.51 -3.89 -12.37
C ALA A 163 -14.11 -3.26 -12.35
N PHE A 164 -13.58 -2.90 -11.17
CA PHE A 164 -12.22 -2.40 -11.02
C PHE A 164 -11.20 -3.41 -11.54
N PHE A 165 -11.26 -4.67 -11.08
CA PHE A 165 -10.40 -5.77 -11.54
C PHE A 165 -10.42 -5.89 -13.06
N THR A 166 -11.62 -5.91 -13.65
CA THR A 166 -11.80 -6.12 -15.08
C THR A 166 -11.18 -4.98 -15.90
N PHE A 167 -11.44 -3.72 -15.52
CA PHE A 167 -10.87 -2.57 -16.22
C PHE A 167 -9.38 -2.39 -15.97
N ALA A 168 -8.87 -2.78 -14.80
CA ALA A 168 -7.43 -2.82 -14.54
C ALA A 168 -6.72 -3.90 -15.37
N LEU A 169 -7.34 -5.07 -15.49
CA LEU A 169 -6.87 -6.15 -16.36
C LEU A 169 -6.83 -5.70 -17.82
N LEU A 170 -7.94 -5.18 -18.36
CA LEU A 170 -8.01 -4.71 -19.74
C LEU A 170 -7.09 -3.52 -20.01
N GLY A 171 -7.00 -2.59 -19.05
CA GLY A 171 -6.10 -1.44 -19.11
C GLY A 171 -4.61 -1.80 -19.07
N THR A 172 -4.29 -3.07 -18.76
CA THR A 172 -2.93 -3.61 -18.82
C THR A 172 -2.75 -4.50 -20.04
N LEU A 173 -3.72 -5.38 -20.28
CA LEU A 173 -3.71 -6.37 -21.36
C LEU A 173 -3.66 -5.70 -22.73
N ILE A 174 -4.57 -4.75 -22.98
CA ILE A 174 -4.69 -4.13 -24.30
C ILE A 174 -3.42 -3.34 -24.65
N PRO A 175 -2.87 -2.46 -23.79
CA PRO A 175 -1.65 -1.76 -24.15
C PRO A 175 -0.42 -2.66 -24.29
N LEU A 176 -0.28 -3.70 -23.44
CA LEU A 176 0.83 -4.64 -23.58
C LEU A 176 0.73 -5.44 -24.90
N ASP A 177 -0.47 -5.90 -25.26
CA ASP A 177 -0.70 -6.70 -26.48
C ASP A 177 -0.51 -5.87 -27.76
N LEU A 178 -0.98 -4.61 -27.78
CA LEU A 178 -0.92 -3.76 -28.98
C LEU A 178 0.43 -3.05 -29.18
N PHE A 179 1.14 -2.73 -28.10
CA PHE A 179 2.35 -1.89 -28.16
C PHE A 179 3.64 -2.63 -27.79
N THR A 180 3.59 -3.95 -27.57
CA THR A 180 4.78 -4.77 -27.32
C THR A 180 4.75 -6.04 -28.18
N THR A 181 5.90 -6.71 -28.29
CA THR A 181 6.02 -8.01 -28.97
C THR A 181 6.01 -9.18 -27.99
N MET A 182 5.49 -8.98 -26.77
CA MET A 182 5.47 -10.02 -25.73
C MET A 182 4.53 -11.18 -26.11
N PRO A 183 4.88 -12.42 -25.75
CA PRO A 183 3.98 -13.55 -25.88
C PRO A 183 2.63 -13.33 -25.18
N ALA A 184 1.55 -13.81 -25.78
CA ALA A 184 0.18 -13.58 -25.29
C ALA A 184 -0.06 -14.13 -23.88
N ASP A 185 0.53 -15.28 -23.55
CA ASP A 185 0.48 -15.90 -22.22
C ASP A 185 1.18 -15.04 -21.15
N LYS A 186 2.34 -14.48 -21.48
CA LYS A 186 3.07 -13.53 -20.62
C LYS A 186 2.24 -12.28 -20.35
N THR A 187 1.69 -11.67 -21.39
CA THR A 187 0.82 -10.48 -21.30
C THR A 187 -0.42 -10.76 -20.46
N LEU A 188 -1.03 -11.94 -20.62
CA LEU A 188 -2.17 -12.37 -19.82
C LEU A 188 -1.83 -12.52 -18.34
N PHE A 189 -0.72 -13.18 -17.99
CA PHE A 189 -0.32 -13.35 -16.58
C PHE A 189 -0.01 -12.03 -15.90
N ILE A 190 0.72 -11.12 -16.56
CA ILE A 190 0.98 -9.77 -16.01
C ILE A 190 -0.34 -9.03 -15.76
N SER A 191 -1.28 -9.11 -16.71
CA SER A 191 -2.56 -8.40 -16.62
C SER A 191 -3.49 -8.97 -15.54
N LEU A 192 -3.49 -10.29 -15.33
CA LEU A 192 -4.21 -10.93 -14.24
C LEU A 192 -3.65 -10.51 -12.88
N ILE A 193 -2.32 -10.57 -12.71
CA ILE A 193 -1.64 -10.13 -11.49
C ILE A 193 -1.94 -8.66 -11.22
N MET A 194 -1.80 -7.80 -12.24
CA MET A 194 -2.10 -6.38 -12.15
C MET A 194 -3.55 -6.13 -11.70
N GLY A 195 -4.51 -6.75 -12.37
CA GLY A 195 -5.93 -6.57 -12.06
C GLY A 195 -6.24 -6.93 -10.61
N ILE A 196 -5.72 -8.07 -10.12
CA ILE A 196 -5.91 -8.51 -8.74
C ILE A 196 -5.29 -7.49 -7.77
N LEU A 197 -4.01 -7.15 -7.96
CA LEU A 197 -3.29 -6.27 -7.03
C LEU A 197 -3.87 -4.86 -7.02
N ALA A 198 -4.24 -4.31 -8.18
CA ALA A 198 -4.84 -2.99 -8.28
C ALA A 198 -6.22 -2.95 -7.60
N MET A 199 -7.04 -4.00 -7.75
CA MET A 199 -8.30 -4.15 -7.01
C MET A 199 -8.06 -4.22 -5.50
N LEU A 200 -7.01 -4.92 -5.05
CA LEU A 200 -6.65 -4.96 -3.63
C LEU A 200 -6.21 -3.59 -3.12
N PHE A 201 -5.39 -2.85 -3.87
CA PHE A 201 -4.99 -1.48 -3.55
C PHE A 201 -6.19 -0.56 -3.41
N GLU A 202 -7.14 -0.64 -4.34
CA GLU A 202 -8.42 0.06 -4.25
C GLU A 202 -9.14 -0.33 -2.95
N GLY A 203 -9.26 -1.62 -2.64
CA GLY A 203 -9.98 -2.12 -1.47
C GLY A 203 -9.39 -1.69 -0.12
N ILE A 204 -8.07 -1.44 -0.05
CA ILE A 204 -7.40 -1.01 1.18
C ILE A 204 -7.25 0.51 1.31
N ALA A 205 -7.29 1.24 0.21
CA ALA A 205 -7.05 2.67 0.20
C ALA A 205 -8.16 3.45 0.93
N TRP A 206 -7.77 4.53 1.60
CA TRP A 206 -8.67 5.42 2.32
C TRP A 206 -8.31 6.89 2.04
N ARG A 207 -9.29 7.79 2.11
CA ARG A 207 -9.22 9.25 2.00
C ARG A 207 -8.60 9.75 0.69
N GLY A 208 -8.86 9.05 -0.41
CA GLY A 208 -8.33 9.42 -1.72
C GLY A 208 -6.85 9.05 -1.92
N PHE A 209 -6.27 8.24 -1.04
CA PHE A 209 -4.89 7.75 -1.18
C PHE A 209 -4.75 6.72 -2.31
N ASP A 210 -5.85 6.13 -2.78
CA ASP A 210 -5.93 5.31 -4.00
C ASP A 210 -5.34 6.03 -5.20
N ASN A 211 -5.59 7.34 -5.34
CA ASN A 211 -5.04 8.16 -6.41
C ASN A 211 -3.51 8.26 -6.43
N LEU A 212 -2.83 7.84 -5.36
CA LEU A 212 -1.37 7.73 -5.30
C LEU A 212 -0.91 6.25 -5.26
N ALA A 213 -1.58 5.42 -4.48
CA ALA A 213 -1.20 4.03 -4.27
C ALA A 213 -1.39 3.17 -5.53
N ILE A 214 -2.49 3.35 -6.27
CA ILE A 214 -2.78 2.52 -7.45
C ILE A 214 -1.76 2.76 -8.57
N PRO A 215 -1.44 4.01 -8.96
CA PRO A 215 -0.46 4.24 -10.04
C PRO A 215 0.94 3.75 -9.68
N LEU A 216 1.41 4.03 -8.46
CA LEU A 216 2.74 3.60 -8.01
C LEU A 216 2.80 2.08 -7.84
N GLY A 217 1.73 1.46 -7.32
CA GLY A 217 1.60 0.01 -7.22
C GLY A 217 1.61 -0.66 -8.59
N ALA A 218 0.88 -0.10 -9.56
CA ALA A 218 0.89 -0.60 -10.94
C ALA A 218 2.27 -0.46 -11.58
N LEU A 219 2.94 0.68 -11.41
CA LEU A 219 4.31 0.86 -11.89
C LEU A 219 5.26 -0.19 -11.31
N LEU A 220 5.17 -0.46 -9.99
CA LEU A 220 5.96 -1.49 -9.34
C LEU A 220 5.68 -2.89 -9.90
N VAL A 221 4.41 -3.22 -10.18
CA VAL A 221 4.04 -4.49 -10.80
C VAL A 221 4.67 -4.62 -12.18
N LEU A 222 4.60 -3.59 -13.03
CA LEU A 222 5.23 -3.61 -14.36
C LEU A 222 6.73 -3.84 -14.25
N HIS A 223 7.46 -3.05 -13.46
CA HIS A 223 8.90 -3.22 -13.29
C HIS A 223 9.31 -4.58 -12.75
N THR A 224 8.51 -5.17 -11.86
CA THR A 224 8.87 -6.44 -11.25
C THR A 224 8.48 -7.65 -12.10
N HIS A 225 7.55 -7.52 -13.05
CA HIS A 225 6.96 -8.66 -13.78
C HIS A 225 7.30 -8.68 -15.27
N VAL A 226 7.51 -7.53 -15.92
CA VAL A 226 7.74 -7.46 -17.38
C VAL A 226 9.01 -8.21 -17.79
N ASP A 227 10.11 -8.09 -17.07
CA ASP A 227 11.40 -8.68 -17.47
C ASP A 227 11.61 -10.13 -17.00
N VAL A 228 10.56 -10.74 -16.45
CA VAL A 228 10.62 -12.07 -15.84
C VAL A 228 10.13 -13.15 -16.83
N PRO A 229 10.66 -14.40 -16.80
CA PRO A 229 10.18 -15.50 -17.64
C PRO A 229 8.71 -15.86 -17.36
N THR A 230 8.00 -16.34 -18.38
CA THR A 230 6.57 -16.70 -18.30
C THR A 230 6.29 -17.74 -17.21
N GLU A 231 7.16 -18.75 -17.05
CA GLU A 231 7.04 -19.77 -16.00
C GLU A 231 7.05 -19.16 -14.60
N THR A 232 7.92 -18.17 -14.38
CA THR A 232 7.99 -17.48 -13.08
C THR A 232 6.76 -16.61 -12.85
N LEU A 233 6.16 -16.05 -13.90
CA LEU A 233 4.89 -15.32 -13.79
C LEU A 233 3.73 -16.23 -13.40
N ALA A 234 3.67 -17.45 -13.98
CA ALA A 234 2.69 -18.45 -13.57
C ALA A 234 2.85 -18.83 -12.09
N ILE A 235 4.08 -19.05 -11.62
CA ILE A 235 4.38 -19.29 -10.20
C ILE A 235 3.92 -18.11 -9.33
N ARG A 236 4.21 -16.88 -9.73
CA ARG A 236 3.79 -15.68 -9.00
C ARG A 236 2.27 -15.56 -8.90
N LEU A 237 1.54 -15.85 -9.97
CA LEU A 237 0.08 -15.88 -9.96
C LEU A 237 -0.47 -16.96 -9.02
N ILE A 238 0.11 -18.16 -9.03
CA ILE A 238 -0.25 -19.25 -8.11
C ILE A 238 0.00 -18.83 -6.65
N VAL A 239 1.17 -18.24 -6.36
CA VAL A 239 1.51 -17.78 -5.01
C VAL A 239 0.56 -16.66 -4.56
N LEU A 240 0.20 -15.72 -5.44
CA LEU A 240 -0.80 -14.70 -5.15
C LEU A 240 -2.15 -15.33 -4.78
N ALA A 241 -2.61 -16.31 -5.56
CA ALA A 241 -3.86 -17.03 -5.29
C ALA A 241 -3.82 -17.79 -3.94
N ILE A 242 -2.68 -18.42 -3.61
CA ILE A 242 -2.48 -19.11 -2.32
C ILE A 242 -2.53 -18.11 -1.16
N ILE A 243 -1.81 -16.98 -1.25
CA ILE A 243 -1.82 -15.94 -0.20
C ILE A 243 -3.24 -15.41 0.02
N LEU A 244 -3.97 -15.13 -1.05
CA LEU A 244 -5.33 -14.62 -0.96
C LEU A 244 -6.28 -15.65 -0.35
N SER A 245 -6.22 -16.89 -0.84
CA SER A 245 -7.04 -17.98 -0.30
C SER A 245 -6.75 -18.21 1.19
N PHE A 246 -5.47 -18.21 1.57
CA PHE A 246 -5.03 -18.36 2.95
C PHE A 246 -5.52 -17.21 3.83
N THR A 247 -5.28 -15.96 3.45
CA THR A 247 -5.68 -14.79 4.24
C THR A 247 -7.18 -14.67 4.39
N ILE A 248 -7.95 -14.99 3.34
CA ILE A 248 -9.42 -15.02 3.38
C ILE A 248 -9.92 -16.17 4.27
N ALA A 249 -9.38 -17.38 4.14
CA ALA A 249 -9.76 -18.51 4.98
C ALA A 249 -9.42 -18.27 6.46
N TRP A 250 -8.30 -17.58 6.73
CA TRP A 250 -7.86 -17.26 8.08
C TRP A 250 -8.59 -16.08 8.72
N ARG A 251 -9.46 -15.36 7.99
CA ARG A 251 -10.09 -14.11 8.44
C ARG A 251 -10.76 -14.22 9.81
N HIS A 252 -11.50 -15.30 10.05
CA HIS A 252 -12.24 -15.54 11.29
C HIS A 252 -11.33 -15.88 12.48
N LYS A 253 -10.09 -16.30 12.22
CA LYS A 253 -9.07 -16.55 13.24
C LYS A 253 -8.26 -15.31 13.58
N THR A 254 -8.55 -14.16 12.98
CA THR A 254 -7.89 -12.88 13.28
C THR A 254 -8.85 -11.87 13.92
N THR A 255 -8.29 -10.76 14.38
CA THR A 255 -8.99 -9.60 14.92
C THR A 255 -8.87 -8.38 13.98
N LEU A 256 -8.35 -8.61 12.77
CA LEU A 256 -8.14 -7.63 11.72
C LEU A 256 -9.45 -7.35 10.96
N THR A 257 -9.67 -6.10 10.59
CA THR A 257 -10.75 -5.72 9.65
C THR A 257 -10.49 -6.28 8.24
N GLY A 258 -11.53 -6.37 7.39
CA GLY A 258 -11.39 -6.86 6.02
C GLY A 258 -10.29 -6.16 5.21
N SER A 259 -10.22 -4.82 5.24
CA SER A 259 -9.15 -4.06 4.56
C SER A 259 -7.75 -4.35 5.13
N ALA A 260 -7.64 -4.60 6.43
CA ALA A 260 -6.36 -4.99 7.03
C ALA A 260 -5.91 -6.38 6.53
N ILE A 261 -6.83 -7.34 6.36
CA ILE A 261 -6.50 -8.67 5.82
C ILE A 261 -6.00 -8.57 4.38
N LEU A 262 -6.66 -7.76 3.54
CA LEU A 262 -6.19 -7.49 2.17
C LEU A 262 -4.82 -6.80 2.18
N GLY A 263 -4.58 -5.89 3.14
CA GLY A 263 -3.28 -5.24 3.33
C GLY A 263 -2.16 -6.23 3.70
N VAL A 264 -2.47 -7.26 4.51
CA VAL A 264 -1.52 -8.35 4.81
C VAL A 264 -1.21 -9.14 3.54
N ALA A 265 -2.22 -9.48 2.74
CA ALA A 265 -2.02 -10.20 1.48
C ALA A 265 -1.11 -9.41 0.52
N LEU A 266 -1.37 -8.11 0.35
CA LEU A 266 -0.54 -7.22 -0.46
C LEU A 266 0.91 -7.16 0.03
N PHE A 267 1.10 -6.99 1.34
CA PHE A 267 2.45 -6.92 1.91
C PHE A 267 3.21 -8.25 1.80
N ALA A 268 2.53 -9.37 2.04
CA ALA A 268 3.09 -10.72 1.89
C ALA A 268 3.50 -10.99 0.43
N TYR A 269 2.64 -10.66 -0.53
CA TYR A 269 2.94 -10.82 -1.95
C TYR A 269 4.09 -9.89 -2.40
N GLY A 270 4.09 -8.63 -1.99
CA GLY A 270 5.20 -7.71 -2.30
C GLY A 270 6.53 -8.19 -1.73
N SER A 271 6.53 -8.72 -0.50
CA SER A 271 7.71 -9.32 0.12
C SER A 271 8.20 -10.55 -0.66
N PHE A 272 7.28 -11.39 -1.15
CA PHE A 272 7.60 -12.53 -2.00
C PHE A 272 8.21 -12.11 -3.35
N VAL A 273 7.65 -11.10 -4.01
CA VAL A 273 8.13 -10.65 -5.32
C VAL A 273 9.57 -10.10 -5.24
N VAL A 274 9.90 -9.39 -4.17
CA VAL A 274 11.23 -8.78 -4.01
C VAL A 274 12.28 -9.75 -3.46
N GLY A 275 11.92 -10.56 -2.46
CA GLY A 275 12.89 -11.39 -1.73
C GLY A 275 12.61 -12.90 -1.75
N GLY A 276 11.57 -13.35 -2.44
CA GLY A 276 11.18 -14.75 -2.50
C GLY A 276 10.47 -15.27 -1.24
N LEU A 277 10.40 -16.60 -1.11
CA LEU A 277 9.61 -17.27 -0.07
C LEU A 277 10.02 -16.89 1.35
N GLN A 278 11.32 -16.67 1.60
CA GLN A 278 11.84 -16.36 2.92
C GLN A 278 11.29 -15.03 3.45
N TRP A 279 11.17 -14.03 2.59
CA TRP A 279 10.70 -12.69 2.95
C TRP A 279 9.20 -12.66 3.22
N MET A 280 8.42 -13.50 2.54
CA MET A 280 6.98 -13.63 2.82
C MET A 280 6.68 -14.42 4.11
N THR A 281 7.59 -15.30 4.52
CA THR A 281 7.31 -16.24 5.63
C THR A 281 7.11 -15.52 6.97
N MET A 282 7.96 -14.55 7.30
CA MET A 282 7.89 -13.84 8.59
C MET A 282 6.57 -13.08 8.82
N PRO A 283 6.09 -12.23 7.88
CA PRO A 283 4.80 -11.56 8.06
C PRO A 283 3.62 -12.54 8.13
N LEU A 284 3.65 -13.65 7.37
CA LEU A 284 2.58 -14.66 7.43
C LEU A 284 2.57 -15.41 8.77
N ILE A 285 3.72 -15.70 9.36
CA ILE A 285 3.79 -16.30 10.72
C ILE A 285 3.19 -15.35 11.75
N VAL A 286 3.56 -14.07 11.71
CA VAL A 286 2.99 -13.07 12.62
C VAL A 286 1.48 -12.96 12.42
N PHE A 287 1.00 -12.85 11.18
CA PHE A 287 -0.44 -12.82 10.88
C PHE A 287 -1.19 -14.06 11.39
N SER A 288 -0.59 -15.24 11.28
CA SER A 288 -1.21 -16.51 11.67
C SER A 288 -1.30 -16.67 13.19
N CYS A 289 -0.26 -16.26 13.90
CA CYS A 289 -0.04 -16.63 15.30
C CYS A 289 -0.30 -15.49 16.29
N TYR A 290 -0.36 -14.22 15.86
CA TYR A 290 -0.42 -13.09 16.80
C TYR A 290 -1.62 -13.17 17.75
N ARG A 291 -2.76 -13.74 17.34
CA ARG A 291 -3.93 -13.90 18.20
C ARG A 291 -3.70 -14.93 19.32
N TRP A 292 -3.02 -16.04 19.03
CA TRP A 292 -2.65 -17.02 20.07
C TRP A 292 -1.64 -16.44 21.07
N CYS A 293 -0.84 -15.49 20.60
CA CYS A 293 0.10 -14.76 21.40
C CYS A 293 -0.58 -13.70 22.30
N MET A 294 -1.84 -13.31 22.03
CA MET A 294 -2.62 -12.42 22.91
C MET A 294 -3.20 -13.18 24.12
N PRO A 295 -3.27 -12.56 25.31
CA PRO A 295 -3.92 -13.16 26.47
C PRO A 295 -5.38 -13.52 26.19
N MET A 296 -5.87 -14.58 26.83
CA MET A 296 -7.24 -15.09 26.68
C MET A 296 -8.32 -14.00 26.75
N ARG A 297 -8.19 -13.03 27.67
CA ARG A 297 -9.17 -11.92 27.80
C ARG A 297 -9.28 -10.99 26.59
N PHE A 298 -8.30 -11.00 25.68
CA PHE A 298 -8.31 -10.22 24.43
C PHE A 298 -8.60 -11.08 23.20
N GLN A 299 -8.69 -12.41 23.36
CA GLN A 299 -9.02 -13.32 22.26
C GLN A 299 -10.48 -13.19 21.81
N SER A 300 -11.37 -12.65 22.65
CA SER A 300 -12.77 -12.35 22.32
C SER A 300 -12.97 -11.03 21.56
N ILE A 301 -11.91 -10.24 21.32
CA ILE A 301 -12.03 -8.97 20.60
C ILE A 301 -12.03 -9.23 19.10
N GLU A 302 -13.12 -8.90 18.43
CA GLU A 302 -13.23 -8.97 16.97
C GLU A 302 -13.12 -7.59 16.31
N ASN A 303 -12.59 -7.55 15.09
CA ASN A 303 -12.63 -6.39 14.17
C ASN A 303 -12.13 -5.05 14.72
N ARG A 304 -11.21 -5.03 15.69
CA ARG A 304 -10.66 -3.78 16.26
C ARG A 304 -9.39 -3.28 15.61
N HIS A 305 -8.66 -4.15 14.90
CA HIS A 305 -7.38 -3.78 14.29
C HIS A 305 -7.59 -3.40 12.83
N SER A 306 -7.53 -2.10 12.56
CA SER A 306 -7.66 -1.54 11.22
C SER A 306 -6.34 -1.57 10.45
N MET A 307 -6.35 -1.07 9.22
CA MET A 307 -5.19 -0.95 8.34
C MET A 307 -3.98 -0.25 9.01
N TYR A 308 -4.19 0.62 10.00
CA TYR A 308 -3.10 1.24 10.76
C TYR A 308 -2.22 0.24 11.50
N ALA A 309 -2.79 -0.87 11.98
CA ALA A 309 -2.03 -1.93 12.63
C ALA A 309 -1.11 -2.64 11.63
N VAL A 310 -1.64 -2.95 10.45
CA VAL A 310 -0.90 -3.60 9.37
C VAL A 310 0.20 -2.68 8.86
N LEU A 311 -0.09 -1.39 8.62
CA LEU A 311 0.91 -0.41 8.19
C LEU A 311 2.03 -0.21 9.21
N SER A 312 1.73 -0.28 10.51
CA SER A 312 2.74 -0.21 11.58
C SER A 312 3.74 -1.36 11.51
N VAL A 313 3.28 -2.56 11.16
CA VAL A 313 4.15 -3.74 11.02
C VAL A 313 4.81 -3.78 9.65
N ALA A 314 4.05 -3.50 8.58
CA ALA A 314 4.53 -3.51 7.21
C ALA A 314 5.60 -2.44 6.95
N SER A 315 5.48 -1.25 7.54
CA SER A 315 6.46 -0.16 7.33
C SER A 315 7.87 -0.54 7.74
N THR A 316 8.03 -1.36 8.79
CA THR A 316 9.34 -1.81 9.26
C THR A 316 9.94 -2.85 8.31
N GLY A 317 9.12 -3.75 7.78
CA GLY A 317 9.53 -4.69 6.75
C GLY A 317 9.86 -3.99 5.42
N LEU A 318 9.09 -2.97 5.02
CA LEU A 318 9.36 -2.19 3.80
C LEU A 318 10.74 -1.52 3.84
N ILE A 319 11.18 -1.01 5.00
CA ILE A 319 12.52 -0.42 5.13
C ILE A 319 13.60 -1.41 4.72
N TRP A 320 13.54 -2.65 5.25
CA TRP A 320 14.54 -3.67 4.95
C TRP A 320 14.44 -4.22 3.53
N ILE A 321 13.22 -4.33 2.97
CA ILE A 321 13.01 -4.67 1.56
C ILE A 321 13.68 -3.61 0.67
N CYS A 322 13.44 -2.33 0.94
CA CYS A 322 14.09 -1.24 0.22
C CYS A 322 15.61 -1.26 0.42
N SER A 323 16.11 -1.48 1.64
CA SER A 323 17.56 -1.59 1.90
C SER A 323 18.20 -2.71 1.08
N GLN A 324 17.56 -3.87 0.93
CA GLN A 324 18.06 -4.93 0.06
C GLN A 324 18.18 -4.46 -1.40
N LEU A 325 17.16 -3.78 -1.91
CA LEU A 325 17.17 -3.24 -3.28
C LEU A 325 18.28 -2.19 -3.48
N PHE A 326 18.52 -1.31 -2.50
CA PHE A 326 19.53 -0.25 -2.62
C PHE A 326 20.96 -0.72 -2.41
N PHE A 327 21.21 -1.61 -1.45
CA PHE A 327 22.57 -2.03 -1.09
C PHE A 327 23.00 -3.36 -1.72
N SER A 328 22.12 -4.04 -2.46
CA SER A 328 22.38 -5.35 -3.08
C SER A 328 22.94 -6.38 -2.09
N ARG A 329 22.45 -6.34 -0.85
CA ARG A 329 22.81 -7.26 0.25
C ARG A 329 21.55 -7.84 0.87
N GLU A 330 21.64 -9.07 1.36
CA GLU A 330 20.51 -9.70 2.03
C GLU A 330 20.34 -9.18 3.46
N PHE A 331 19.20 -8.57 3.75
CA PHE A 331 18.84 -8.06 5.07
C PHE A 331 17.78 -8.94 5.77
N ILE A 332 17.81 -10.24 5.52
CA ILE A 332 16.81 -11.18 6.06
C ILE A 332 16.86 -11.31 7.59
N PHE A 333 18.04 -11.21 8.20
CA PHE A 333 18.19 -11.22 9.66
C PHE A 333 17.51 -10.00 10.32
N PRO A 334 17.87 -8.75 10.00
CA PRO A 334 17.21 -7.60 10.62
C PRO A 334 15.73 -7.48 10.23
N TYR A 335 15.33 -7.95 9.04
CA TYR A 335 13.91 -8.12 8.68
C TYR A 335 13.21 -9.06 9.68
N THR A 336 13.74 -10.27 9.90
CA THR A 336 13.20 -11.25 10.86
C THR A 336 13.16 -10.67 12.27
N LEU A 337 14.21 -9.97 12.69
CA LEU A 337 14.28 -9.30 13.99
C LEU A 337 13.18 -8.24 14.16
N ALA A 338 12.88 -7.44 13.13
CA ALA A 338 11.80 -6.46 13.18
C ALA A 338 10.43 -7.13 13.44
N PHE A 339 10.13 -8.23 12.74
CA PHE A 339 8.89 -8.99 12.97
C PHE A 339 8.86 -9.66 14.36
N ALA A 340 10.01 -10.11 14.87
CA ALA A 340 10.10 -10.70 16.20
C ALA A 340 9.83 -9.65 17.29
N VAL A 341 10.39 -8.45 17.14
CA VAL A 341 10.09 -7.31 18.02
C VAL A 341 8.61 -6.94 17.96
N HIS A 342 7.99 -6.92 16.77
CA HIS A 342 6.55 -6.71 16.65
C HIS A 342 5.74 -7.78 17.38
N ALA A 343 6.08 -9.06 17.21
CA ALA A 343 5.42 -10.16 17.89
C ALA A 343 5.54 -10.02 19.42
N ALA A 344 6.73 -9.70 19.93
CA ALA A 344 6.95 -9.47 21.37
C ALA A 344 6.16 -8.25 21.89
N ILE A 345 6.15 -7.14 21.16
CA ILE A 345 5.37 -5.94 21.52
C ILE A 345 3.87 -6.26 21.57
N ILE A 346 3.35 -7.04 20.62
CA ILE A 346 1.94 -7.47 20.63
C ILE A 346 1.62 -8.28 21.90
N MET A 347 2.53 -9.16 22.32
CA MET A 347 2.40 -9.97 23.55
C MET A 347 2.52 -9.15 24.84
N VAL A 348 3.16 -7.99 24.83
CA VAL A 348 3.42 -7.18 26.04
C VAL A 348 2.50 -5.96 26.14
N ALA A 349 1.90 -5.51 25.03
CA ALA A 349 1.17 -4.25 24.96
C ALA A 349 0.00 -4.11 25.96
N HIS A 350 -0.52 -5.21 26.47
CA HIS A 350 -1.64 -5.19 27.42
C HIS A 350 -1.22 -5.16 28.90
N VAL A 351 0.07 -5.19 29.23
CA VAL A 351 0.54 -5.27 30.63
C VAL A 351 0.09 -4.06 31.45
N HIS A 352 -0.07 -2.89 30.81
CA HIS A 352 -0.54 -1.65 31.46
C HIS A 352 -2.06 -1.50 31.52
N SER A 353 -2.84 -2.46 31.02
CA SER A 353 -4.30 -2.39 31.09
C SER A 353 -4.78 -2.46 32.55
N ARG A 354 -5.85 -1.73 32.89
CA ARG A 354 -6.54 -1.87 34.18
C ARG A 354 -6.92 -3.34 34.44
N GLY A 355 -6.62 -3.85 35.63
CA GLY A 355 -6.95 -5.23 36.04
C GLY A 355 -5.97 -6.33 35.59
N PHE A 356 -4.75 -5.99 35.14
CA PHE A 356 -3.71 -6.97 34.88
C PHE A 356 -3.15 -7.56 36.21
N LYS A 357 -3.22 -8.88 36.38
CA LYS A 357 -2.89 -9.58 37.64
C LYS A 357 -1.58 -10.39 37.60
N SER A 358 -1.04 -10.68 36.42
CA SER A 358 0.15 -11.51 36.28
C SER A 358 1.45 -10.74 36.59
N SER A 359 2.54 -11.46 36.89
CA SER A 359 3.86 -10.83 37.05
C SER A 359 4.30 -10.19 35.73
N ARG A 360 4.68 -8.90 35.79
CA ARG A 360 5.12 -8.12 34.61
C ARG A 360 6.40 -8.69 34.01
N LEU A 361 7.33 -9.12 34.86
CA LEU A 361 8.60 -9.74 34.44
C LEU A 361 8.36 -11.05 33.67
N ILE A 362 7.41 -11.88 34.13
CA ILE A 362 7.05 -13.13 33.47
C ILE A 362 6.45 -12.87 32.08
N VAL A 363 5.57 -11.87 31.94
CA VAL A 363 4.98 -11.55 30.64
C VAL A 363 5.99 -10.95 29.67
N LEU A 364 6.90 -10.09 30.15
CA LEU A 364 8.00 -9.55 29.34
C LEU A 364 8.92 -10.67 28.84
N THR A 365 9.43 -11.50 29.75
CA THR A 365 10.37 -12.60 29.42
C THR A 365 9.72 -13.65 28.52
N SER A 366 8.48 -14.07 28.83
CA SER A 366 7.77 -15.02 27.99
C SER A 366 7.41 -14.45 26.61
N GLY A 367 7.08 -13.17 26.50
CA GLY A 367 6.84 -12.50 25.22
C GLY A 367 8.08 -12.50 24.33
N ILE A 368 9.26 -12.18 24.90
CA ILE A 368 10.55 -12.23 24.21
C ILE A 368 10.85 -13.66 23.74
N ILE A 369 10.82 -14.64 24.66
CA ILE A 369 11.14 -16.04 24.33
C ILE A 369 10.19 -16.60 23.27
N LYS A 370 8.89 -16.39 23.39
CA LYS A 370 7.91 -16.86 22.40
C LYS A 370 8.13 -16.22 21.04
N SER A 371 8.37 -14.91 20.99
CA SER A 371 8.64 -14.22 19.73
C SER A 371 9.92 -14.70 19.04
N TRP A 372 10.95 -14.99 19.83
CA TRP A 372 12.21 -15.54 19.35
C TRP A 372 11.99 -16.93 18.77
N LEU A 373 11.41 -17.87 19.53
CA LEU A 373 11.12 -19.22 19.05
C LEU A 373 10.25 -19.20 17.78
N LEU A 374 9.23 -18.35 17.77
CA LEU A 374 8.27 -18.28 16.66
C LEU A 374 8.92 -17.86 15.33
N LEU A 375 9.89 -16.94 15.34
CA LEU A 375 10.47 -16.38 14.11
C LEU A 375 11.87 -16.89 13.80
N PHE A 376 12.69 -17.14 14.82
CA PHE A 376 14.07 -17.55 14.62
C PHE A 376 14.25 -19.05 14.39
N ILE A 377 13.29 -19.90 14.76
CA ILE A 377 13.29 -21.31 14.32
C ILE A 377 13.08 -21.39 12.79
N PRO A 378 12.02 -20.80 12.20
CA PRO A 378 11.86 -20.75 10.74
C PRO A 378 13.03 -20.08 10.03
N PHE A 379 13.59 -19.01 10.59
CA PHE A 379 14.79 -18.36 10.04
C PHE A 379 15.97 -19.32 9.90
N VAL A 380 16.32 -20.07 10.95
CA VAL A 380 17.44 -21.02 10.91
C VAL A 380 17.17 -22.16 9.92
N ILE A 381 15.93 -22.67 9.87
CA ILE A 381 15.53 -23.71 8.91
C ILE A 381 15.67 -23.21 7.47
N LEU A 382 15.14 -22.01 7.17
CA LEU A 382 15.21 -21.41 5.83
C LEU A 382 16.64 -21.03 5.43
N ALA A 383 17.49 -20.70 6.39
CA ALA A 383 18.91 -20.43 6.19
C ALA A 383 19.77 -21.72 6.11
N GLY A 384 19.16 -22.91 6.12
CA GLY A 384 19.85 -24.19 5.96
C GLY A 384 20.78 -24.55 7.11
N PHE A 385 20.47 -24.12 8.35
CA PHE A 385 21.28 -24.41 9.54
C PHE A 385 22.76 -23.96 9.45
N THR A 386 23.04 -22.88 8.72
CA THR A 386 24.39 -22.30 8.67
C THR A 386 24.86 -21.84 10.04
N ARG A 387 26.18 -21.94 10.30
CA ARG A 387 26.79 -21.48 11.57
C ARG A 387 26.44 -20.02 11.88
N GLN A 388 26.45 -19.17 10.86
CA GLN A 388 26.10 -17.76 10.99
C GLN A 388 24.64 -17.58 11.43
N ALA A 389 23.68 -18.25 10.78
CA ALA A 389 22.27 -18.17 11.16
C ALA A 389 22.01 -18.65 12.59
N MET A 390 22.71 -19.70 13.03
CA MET A 390 22.61 -20.19 14.41
C MET A 390 23.16 -19.17 15.42
N LEU A 391 24.34 -18.58 15.18
CA LEU A 391 24.91 -17.56 16.04
C LEU A 391 24.02 -16.31 16.16
N LEU A 392 23.51 -15.85 15.02
CA LEU A 392 22.55 -14.74 14.94
C LEU A 392 21.26 -15.04 15.70
N SER A 393 20.74 -16.27 15.58
CA SER A 393 19.56 -16.72 16.32
C SER A 393 19.79 -16.72 17.84
N VAL A 394 20.97 -17.14 18.31
CA VAL A 394 21.32 -17.12 19.75
C VAL A 394 21.43 -15.70 20.30
N ALA A 395 21.93 -14.75 19.51
CA ALA A 395 22.02 -13.34 19.90
C ALA A 395 20.65 -12.60 19.86
N ALA A 396 19.71 -13.08 19.05
CA ALA A 396 18.44 -12.40 18.80
C ALA A 396 17.59 -12.06 20.04
N PRO A 397 17.47 -12.90 21.09
CA PRO A 397 16.70 -12.55 22.29
C PRO A 397 17.15 -11.24 22.95
N LEU A 398 18.45 -10.96 22.98
CA LEU A 398 19.00 -9.71 23.53
C LEU A 398 18.58 -8.51 22.67
N CYS A 399 18.67 -8.65 21.34
CA CYS A 399 18.25 -7.64 20.38
C CYS A 399 16.74 -7.39 20.40
N ILE A 400 15.93 -8.40 20.75
CA ILE A 400 14.48 -8.27 20.94
C ILE A 400 14.17 -7.59 22.29
N ALA A 401 14.90 -7.93 23.35
CA ALA A 401 14.61 -7.46 24.71
C ALA A 401 14.67 -5.92 24.85
N LEU A 402 15.71 -5.29 24.28
CA LEU A 402 15.93 -3.83 24.38
C LEU A 402 14.75 -3.00 23.84
N PRO A 403 14.32 -3.15 22.57
CA PRO A 403 13.20 -2.37 22.03
C PRO A 403 11.86 -2.72 22.70
N VAL A 404 11.67 -3.96 23.16
CA VAL A 404 10.45 -4.37 23.89
C VAL A 404 10.38 -3.68 25.26
N LEU A 405 11.50 -3.62 25.99
CA LEU A 405 11.60 -2.92 27.27
C LEU A 405 11.39 -1.41 27.09
N ALA A 406 12.01 -0.82 26.06
CA ALA A 406 11.82 0.59 25.74
C ALA A 406 10.35 0.91 25.38
N PHE A 407 9.70 0.06 24.58
CA PHE A 407 8.27 0.18 24.29
C PHE A 407 7.43 0.09 25.56
N TYR A 408 7.71 -0.90 26.43
CA TYR A 408 7.03 -1.09 27.70
C TYR A 408 7.15 0.16 28.60
N LEU A 409 8.35 0.71 28.78
CA LEU A 409 8.58 1.91 29.56
C LEU A 409 7.88 3.15 28.97
N SER A 410 7.71 3.20 27.65
CA SER A 410 7.01 4.30 26.97
C SER A 410 5.47 4.28 27.12
N GLN A 411 4.90 3.20 27.69
CA GLN A 411 3.46 2.92 27.76
C GLN A 411 2.88 3.07 29.18
N GLN A 412 3.54 3.85 30.05
CA GLN A 412 3.17 3.96 31.47
C GLN A 412 1.81 4.62 31.77
N ASP A 413 1.16 5.22 30.78
CA ASP A 413 -0.15 5.86 30.95
C ASP A 413 -1.30 4.89 30.63
N PRO A 414 -1.99 4.34 31.65
CA PRO A 414 -3.05 3.34 31.48
C PRO A 414 -4.34 3.90 30.88
N THR A 415 -4.44 5.23 30.68
CA THR A 415 -5.61 5.88 30.07
C THR A 415 -5.53 5.95 28.55
N ARG A 416 -4.36 5.70 27.96
CA ARG A 416 -4.16 5.76 26.50
C ARG A 416 -4.80 4.58 25.79
N SER A 417 -5.45 4.87 24.67
CA SER A 417 -6.05 3.85 23.82
C SER A 417 -5.01 2.86 23.28
N LEU A 418 -5.25 1.56 23.53
CA LEU A 418 -4.44 0.44 23.06
C LEU A 418 -4.43 0.31 21.53
N THR A 419 -5.34 0.96 20.83
CA THR A 419 -5.47 0.96 19.36
C THR A 419 -5.22 2.32 18.72
N GLY A 420 -4.78 3.33 19.49
CA GLY A 420 -4.56 4.68 18.99
C GLY A 420 -3.37 4.82 18.05
N LYS A 421 -3.39 5.84 17.16
CA LYS A 421 -2.32 6.11 16.17
C LYS A 421 -0.93 6.23 16.81
N THR A 422 -0.81 6.92 17.94
CA THR A 422 0.45 7.08 18.68
C THR A 422 1.06 5.76 19.12
N ARG A 423 0.21 4.77 19.49
CA ARG A 423 0.67 3.44 19.90
C ARG A 423 1.27 2.69 18.72
N TRP A 424 0.62 2.72 17.56
CA TRP A 424 1.12 2.10 16.32
C TRP A 424 2.40 2.75 15.81
N PHE A 425 2.50 4.07 15.91
CA PHE A 425 3.72 4.80 15.57
C PHE A 425 4.89 4.37 16.47
N LYS A 426 4.69 4.34 17.80
CA LYS A 426 5.70 3.85 18.74
C LYS A 426 6.13 2.42 18.44
N GLN A 427 5.18 1.52 18.20
CA GLN A 427 5.49 0.12 17.86
C GLN A 427 6.37 0.03 16.60
N ALA A 428 6.04 0.77 15.54
CA ALA A 428 6.86 0.81 14.32
C ALA A 428 8.26 1.35 14.62
N LEU A 429 8.36 2.47 15.33
CA LEU A 429 9.63 3.11 15.68
C LEU A 429 10.55 2.19 16.48
N PHE A 430 10.05 1.56 17.54
CA PHE A 430 10.88 0.67 18.36
C PHE A 430 11.30 -0.61 17.62
N ALA A 431 10.46 -1.15 16.73
CA ALA A 431 10.84 -2.27 15.88
C ALA A 431 11.91 -1.89 14.86
N ILE A 432 11.82 -0.70 14.24
CA ILE A 432 12.85 -0.16 13.34
C ILE A 432 14.17 0.01 14.09
N LEU A 433 14.16 0.75 15.20
CA LEU A 433 15.36 0.99 15.99
C LEU A 433 15.98 -0.31 16.51
N GLY A 434 15.14 -1.23 17.01
CA GLY A 434 15.58 -2.55 17.48
C GLY A 434 16.25 -3.38 16.39
N SER A 435 15.64 -3.43 15.19
CA SER A 435 16.23 -4.15 14.06
C SER A 435 17.51 -3.50 13.52
N LEU A 436 17.58 -2.16 13.50
CA LEU A 436 18.79 -1.43 13.10
C LEU A 436 19.94 -1.67 14.07
N ILE A 437 19.70 -1.53 15.38
CA ILE A 437 20.74 -1.77 16.40
C ILE A 437 21.18 -3.23 16.38
N GLY A 438 20.23 -4.17 16.27
CA GLY A 438 20.54 -5.60 16.17
C GLY A 438 21.28 -6.00 14.89
N SER A 439 21.20 -5.20 13.82
CA SER A 439 21.96 -5.43 12.59
C SER A 439 23.45 -5.13 12.71
N VAL A 440 23.87 -4.29 13.66
CA VAL A 440 25.27 -3.88 13.82
C VAL A 440 26.16 -5.08 14.20
N PRO A 441 25.84 -5.89 15.24
CA PRO A 441 26.60 -7.11 15.52
C PRO A 441 26.62 -8.10 14.35
N ALA A 442 25.53 -8.20 13.59
CA ALA A 442 25.45 -9.11 12.44
C ALA A 442 26.45 -8.75 11.34
N ALA A 443 26.75 -7.46 11.16
CA ALA A 443 27.76 -6.99 10.20
C ALA A 443 29.20 -7.44 10.56
N PHE A 444 29.47 -7.78 11.82
CA PHE A 444 30.77 -8.25 12.30
C PHE A 444 30.90 -9.78 12.35
N ILE A 445 29.83 -10.53 12.05
CA ILE A 445 29.83 -12.01 12.00
C ILE A 445 30.00 -12.51 10.55
N HIS A 446 30.47 -11.64 9.64
CA HIS A 446 30.77 -11.98 8.25
C HIS A 446 32.14 -12.64 8.08
#